data_AF-A0AAP5U021-F1
#
_entry.id   AF-A0AAP5U021-F1
#
_cell.length_a   1.000
_cell.length_b   1.000
_cell.length_c   1.000
_cell.angle_alpha   90.00
_cell.angle_beta   90.00
_cell.angle_gamma   90.00
#
_symmetry.space_group_name_H-M   'P 1'
#
loop_
_entity.id
_entity.type
_entity.pdbx_description
1 polymer ?
#
loop_
_entity_poly.entity_id
_entity_poly.type
_entity_poly.pdbx_seq_one_letter_code
_entity_poly.pdbx_strand_id
1 'polypeptide(L)'
;MNQFKTRTEKYNYIRMQQKARKLKIAKKTVPLLGTAMILSPAIVTMNTVEVSAAEAGQTQNQSAFIEQLGTSAMQVSSSNDLYASIMVAQALVETGFGTSQLSAAPYYNLFGVKEYSGGASVTMGTQEYLNGQWVTMDEPFAVYSSYDESFQAHASLLASSYYAGARKSHTTSYQDAAAYLTGRYATDPGYAGKLISLIQTYNLTRFDTPGAGTAVQTTTNTEQATQLTASSASGQSYTVQSGDSIWGIAEKFGISVEQLLSDNGWNADSTIMPGDTITI
;
A
#
# COMPACT_ATOMS: atom_id res chain seq x y z
N MET A 1 6.43 35.04 -6.80
CA MET A 1 5.32 35.46 -5.93
C MET A 1 4.22 34.40 -6.02
N ASN A 2 3.79 33.78 -4.91
CA ASN A 2 2.70 32.80 -4.96
C ASN A 2 1.36 33.56 -4.92
N GLN A 3 0.44 33.31 -5.85
CA GLN A 3 -0.77 34.15 -6.01
C GLN A 3 -1.89 33.87 -4.99
N PHE A 4 -1.68 32.92 -4.08
CA PHE A 4 -2.67 32.49 -3.08
C PHE A 4 -2.01 32.48 -1.70
N LYS A 5 -2.69 33.05 -0.71
CA LYS A 5 -2.22 33.18 0.69
C LYS A 5 -2.45 31.89 1.48
N THR A 6 -3.42 31.06 1.07
CA THR A 6 -3.74 29.79 1.73
C THR A 6 -3.97 28.65 0.72
N ARG A 7 -3.85 27.40 1.18
CA ARG A 7 -4.27 26.22 0.40
C ARG A 7 -5.76 26.31 0.00
N THR A 8 -6.60 26.82 0.89
CA THR A 8 -8.04 27.03 0.70
C THR A 8 -8.35 28.04 -0.41
N GLU A 9 -7.61 29.14 -0.51
CA GLU A 9 -7.75 30.12 -1.61
C GLU A 9 -7.38 29.49 -2.96
N LYS A 10 -6.26 28.75 -3.02
CA LYS A 10 -5.82 28.04 -4.23
C LYS A 10 -6.86 26.99 -4.66
N TYR A 11 -7.38 26.22 -3.70
CA TYR A 11 -8.44 25.23 -3.92
C TYR A 11 -9.72 25.88 -4.49
N ASN A 12 -10.23 26.93 -3.84
CA ASN A 12 -11.43 27.63 -4.30
C ASN A 12 -11.25 28.25 -5.69
N TYR A 13 -10.08 28.82 -5.98
CA TYR A 13 -9.73 29.36 -7.29
C TYR A 13 -9.78 28.29 -8.40
N ILE A 14 -9.13 27.14 -8.18
CA ILE A 14 -9.11 26.01 -9.12
C ILE A 14 -10.54 25.50 -9.37
N ARG A 15 -11.32 25.30 -8.30
CA ARG A 15 -12.72 24.85 -8.36
C ARG A 15 -13.62 25.81 -9.16
N MET A 16 -13.47 27.12 -8.98
CA MET A 16 -14.24 28.13 -9.73
C MET A 16 -13.88 28.15 -11.23
N GLN A 17 -12.58 28.16 -11.56
CA GLN A 17 -12.09 28.10 -12.94
C GLN A 17 -12.63 26.87 -13.69
N GLN A 18 -12.68 25.72 -13.02
CA GLN A 18 -13.14 24.46 -13.62
C GLN A 18 -14.67 24.37 -13.69
N LYS A 19 -15.43 24.91 -12.72
CA LYS A 19 -16.90 25.01 -12.81
C LYS A 19 -17.32 25.85 -14.02
N ALA A 20 -16.61 26.94 -14.31
CA ALA A 20 -16.82 27.76 -15.50
C ALA A 20 -16.48 27.03 -16.82
N ARG A 21 -15.50 26.12 -16.83
CA ARG A 21 -15.20 25.25 -17.97
C ARG A 21 -16.24 24.15 -18.16
N LYS A 22 -16.67 23.46 -17.09
CA LYS A 22 -17.67 22.39 -17.15
C LYS A 22 -19.02 22.89 -17.68
N LEU A 23 -19.44 24.11 -17.36
CA LEU A 23 -20.66 24.72 -17.93
C LEU A 23 -20.65 24.83 -19.47
N LYS A 24 -19.47 24.95 -20.10
CA LYS A 24 -19.35 24.98 -21.57
C LYS A 24 -19.35 23.59 -22.22
N ILE A 25 -19.07 22.54 -21.45
CA ILE A 25 -18.82 21.18 -21.94
C ILE A 25 -20.00 20.23 -21.63
N ALA A 26 -20.92 20.62 -20.76
CA ALA A 26 -22.11 19.86 -20.33
C ALA A 26 -23.14 19.46 -21.43
N LYS A 27 -22.78 19.51 -22.71
CA LYS A 27 -23.55 18.95 -23.84
C LYS A 27 -23.34 17.44 -24.07
N LYS A 28 -22.40 16.79 -23.37
CA LYS A 28 -22.24 15.31 -23.36
C LYS A 28 -21.85 14.81 -21.96
N THR A 29 -22.22 13.56 -21.68
CA THR A 29 -22.41 12.96 -20.35
C THR A 29 -21.11 12.51 -19.63
N VAL A 30 -21.22 12.18 -18.34
CA VAL A 30 -20.19 12.31 -17.27
C VAL A 30 -20.20 11.10 -16.31
N PRO A 31 -19.04 10.59 -15.78
CA PRO A 31 -18.65 10.73 -14.35
C PRO A 31 -17.11 10.94 -14.10
N LEU A 32 -16.52 11.52 -13.02
CA LEU A 32 -16.90 12.25 -11.77
C LEU A 32 -16.86 11.50 -10.38
N LEU A 33 -15.66 11.42 -9.66
CA LEU A 33 -15.10 11.05 -8.24
C LEU A 33 -14.65 9.66 -7.59
N GLY A 34 -13.46 9.49 -6.98
CA GLY A 34 -13.17 8.39 -5.98
C GLY A 34 -13.13 8.79 -4.49
N THR A 35 -12.59 7.97 -3.56
CA THR A 35 -11.74 8.30 -2.36
C THR A 35 -11.33 7.02 -1.58
N ALA A 36 -10.08 6.89 -1.10
CA ALA A 36 -9.69 5.86 -0.13
C ALA A 36 -10.15 6.19 1.31
N MET A 37 -10.60 5.18 2.06
CA MET A 37 -11.26 5.36 3.37
C MET A 37 -10.27 5.40 4.54
N ILE A 38 -10.62 6.17 5.58
CA ILE A 38 -10.36 5.80 6.98
C ILE A 38 -11.73 5.73 7.68
N LEU A 39 -12.12 4.56 8.18
CA LEU A 39 -13.27 4.40 9.07
C LEU A 39 -12.79 4.36 10.53
N SER A 40 -13.52 5.02 11.43
CA SER A 40 -13.43 4.76 12.87
C SER A 40 -14.40 3.63 13.26
N PRO A 41 -14.04 2.73 14.18
CA PRO A 41 -15.00 1.77 14.75
C PRO A 41 -15.94 2.45 15.75
N ALA A 42 -17.17 1.93 15.85
CA ALA A 42 -18.10 2.25 16.92
C ALA A 42 -17.84 1.40 18.17
N ILE A 43 -18.48 1.78 19.30
CA ILE A 43 -18.20 1.29 20.65
C ILE A 43 -18.35 -0.23 20.82
N VAL A 44 -17.47 -0.80 21.65
CA VAL A 44 -17.44 -2.20 22.09
C VAL A 44 -18.68 -2.59 22.90
N THR A 45 -19.33 -3.68 22.50
CA THR A 45 -20.12 -4.54 23.40
C THR A 45 -19.37 -5.86 23.59
N MET A 46 -18.95 -6.18 24.81
CA MET A 46 -18.27 -7.46 25.08
C MET A 46 -19.27 -8.61 25.15
N ASN A 47 -19.37 -9.37 24.06
CA ASN A 47 -19.83 -10.76 24.10
C ASN A 47 -18.61 -11.66 23.87
N THR A 48 -18.45 -12.70 24.71
CA THR A 48 -17.47 -13.77 24.49
C THR A 48 -17.88 -14.57 23.26
N VAL A 49 -17.04 -14.59 22.23
CA VAL A 49 -17.27 -15.33 20.98
C VAL A 49 -16.03 -16.16 20.65
N GLU A 50 -16.25 -17.38 20.19
CA GLU A 50 -15.23 -18.39 19.90
C GLU A 50 -14.41 -18.01 18.66
N VAL A 51 -13.09 -18.29 18.71
CA VAL A 51 -12.17 -18.03 17.59
C VAL A 51 -12.54 -18.96 16.42
N SER A 52 -12.90 -18.37 15.28
CA SER A 52 -13.42 -19.07 14.11
C SER A 52 -12.67 -18.69 12.84
N ALA A 53 -12.72 -19.54 11.82
CA ALA A 53 -11.80 -19.62 10.67
C ALA A 53 -11.76 -18.40 9.70
N ALA A 54 -12.30 -17.25 10.09
CA ALA A 54 -12.27 -16.01 9.31
C ALA A 54 -10.87 -15.36 9.25
N GLU A 55 -10.06 -15.50 10.31
CA GLU A 55 -8.74 -14.86 10.40
C GLU A 55 -7.74 -15.44 9.39
N ALA A 56 -7.70 -16.77 9.22
CA ALA A 56 -6.90 -17.42 8.18
C ALA A 56 -7.29 -16.97 6.75
N GLY A 57 -8.54 -16.55 6.54
CA GLY A 57 -9.01 -15.98 5.28
C GLY A 57 -8.55 -14.54 5.03
N GLN A 58 -8.27 -13.76 6.08
CA GLN A 58 -7.76 -12.38 5.95
C GLN A 58 -6.31 -12.37 5.45
N THR A 59 -5.41 -13.12 6.10
CA THR A 59 -3.98 -13.20 5.74
C THR A 59 -3.76 -13.73 4.32
N GLN A 60 -4.58 -14.68 3.86
CA GLN A 60 -4.56 -15.17 2.47
C GLN A 60 -4.96 -14.07 1.45
N ASN A 61 -6.02 -13.30 1.71
CA ASN A 61 -6.43 -12.20 0.82
C ASN A 61 -5.41 -11.06 0.77
N GLN A 62 -4.79 -10.71 1.91
CA GLN A 62 -3.73 -9.71 1.97
C GLN A 62 -2.50 -10.14 1.16
N SER A 63 -2.09 -11.40 1.26
CA SER A 63 -0.95 -11.95 0.51
C SER A 63 -1.20 -11.91 -1.01
N ALA A 64 -2.38 -12.33 -1.46
CA ALA A 64 -2.78 -12.25 -2.86
C ALA A 64 -2.82 -10.79 -3.39
N PHE A 65 -3.30 -9.85 -2.57
CA PHE A 65 -3.29 -8.43 -2.91
C PHE A 65 -1.86 -7.87 -3.04
N ILE A 66 -0.96 -8.22 -2.12
CA ILE A 66 0.46 -7.82 -2.17
C ILE A 66 1.15 -8.34 -3.44
N GLU A 67 0.91 -9.60 -3.84
CA GLU A 67 1.47 -10.14 -5.09
C GLU A 67 0.91 -9.45 -6.35
N GLN A 68 -0.38 -9.11 -6.35
CA GLN A 68 -0.99 -8.36 -7.44
C GLN A 68 -0.41 -6.94 -7.56
N LEU A 69 -0.24 -6.24 -6.43
CA LEU A 69 0.42 -4.94 -6.38
C LEU A 69 1.89 -5.04 -6.79
N GLY A 70 2.61 -6.05 -6.29
CA GLY A 70 4.00 -6.32 -6.61
C GLY A 70 4.22 -6.49 -8.10
N THR A 71 3.46 -7.39 -8.74
CA THR A 71 3.52 -7.64 -10.18
C THR A 71 3.35 -6.35 -11.00
N SER A 72 2.39 -5.50 -10.61
CA SER A 72 2.13 -4.23 -11.28
C SER A 72 3.25 -3.20 -11.04
N ALA A 73 3.72 -3.08 -9.79
CA ALA A 73 4.79 -2.18 -9.39
C ALA A 73 6.15 -2.57 -10.03
N MET A 74 6.44 -3.86 -10.21
CA MET A 74 7.63 -4.35 -10.92
C MET A 74 7.71 -3.78 -12.34
N GLN A 75 6.62 -3.87 -13.10
CA GLN A 75 6.57 -3.41 -14.49
C GLN A 75 6.83 -1.90 -14.57
N VAL A 76 6.12 -1.12 -13.76
CA VAL A 76 6.23 0.35 -13.77
C VAL A 76 7.59 0.83 -13.22
N SER A 77 8.02 0.33 -12.07
CA SER A 77 9.24 0.80 -11.39
C SER A 77 10.51 0.66 -12.25
N SER A 78 10.62 -0.45 -12.99
CA SER A 78 11.74 -0.75 -13.88
C SER A 78 11.98 0.31 -14.95
N SER A 79 10.90 0.95 -15.44
CA SER A 79 10.94 1.98 -16.49
C SER A 79 11.04 3.41 -15.95
N ASN A 80 10.93 3.60 -14.62
CA ASN A 80 10.79 4.92 -14.00
C ASN A 80 11.89 5.25 -12.95
N ASP A 81 12.92 4.40 -12.79
CA ASP A 81 14.03 4.59 -11.82
C ASP A 81 13.55 4.61 -10.35
N LEU A 82 12.58 3.76 -10.02
CA LEU A 82 11.95 3.66 -8.70
C LEU A 82 12.12 2.25 -8.10
N TYR A 83 11.96 2.13 -6.79
CA TYR A 83 11.84 0.84 -6.10
C TYR A 83 10.37 0.38 -6.16
N ALA A 84 10.13 -0.84 -6.64
CA ALA A 84 8.83 -1.49 -6.55
C ALA A 84 8.42 -1.70 -5.09
N SER A 85 9.39 -2.03 -4.22
CA SER A 85 9.16 -2.21 -2.79
C SER A 85 8.56 -0.97 -2.13
N ILE A 86 9.09 0.22 -2.44
CA ILE A 86 8.53 1.52 -2.02
C ILE A 86 7.15 1.74 -2.60
N MET A 87 6.95 1.49 -3.90
CA MET A 87 5.64 1.70 -4.55
C MET A 87 4.55 0.82 -3.92
N VAL A 88 4.83 -0.47 -3.66
CA VAL A 88 3.90 -1.39 -2.99
C VAL A 88 3.68 -0.95 -1.53
N ALA A 89 4.72 -0.63 -0.76
CA ALA A 89 4.58 -0.19 0.62
C ALA A 89 3.73 1.09 0.74
N GLN A 90 3.93 2.06 -0.16
CA GLN A 90 3.07 3.23 -0.24
C GLN A 90 1.62 2.84 -0.55
N ALA A 91 1.37 1.99 -1.55
CA ALA A 91 0.02 1.54 -1.87
C ALA A 91 -0.65 0.80 -0.69
N LEU A 92 0.07 0.00 0.11
CA LEU A 92 -0.48 -0.63 1.31
C LEU A 92 -0.89 0.39 2.37
N VAL A 93 -0.11 1.46 2.57
CA VAL A 93 -0.45 2.59 3.46
C VAL A 93 -1.66 3.37 2.95
N GLU A 94 -1.64 3.82 1.69
CA GLU A 94 -2.69 4.68 1.12
C GLU A 94 -4.04 3.97 0.98
N THR A 95 -4.05 2.63 0.89
CA THR A 95 -5.27 1.82 0.72
C THR A 95 -5.77 1.15 1.98
N GLY A 96 -5.00 1.17 3.07
CA GLY A 96 -5.25 0.34 4.26
C GLY A 96 -5.31 -1.15 3.89
N PHE A 97 -4.27 -1.67 3.26
CA PHE A 97 -4.21 -3.05 2.74
C PHE A 97 -5.38 -3.41 1.80
N GLY A 98 -5.75 -2.50 0.90
CA GLY A 98 -6.80 -2.73 -0.10
C GLY A 98 -8.24 -2.65 0.41
N THR A 99 -8.45 -2.39 1.71
CA THR A 99 -9.80 -2.22 2.29
C THR A 99 -10.52 -0.97 1.80
N SER A 100 -9.78 0.00 1.28
CA SER A 100 -10.30 1.17 0.56
C SER A 100 -11.14 0.76 -0.66
N GLN A 101 -12.40 1.22 -0.68
CA GLN A 101 -13.29 1.05 -1.82
C GLN A 101 -12.74 1.68 -3.12
N LEU A 102 -11.94 2.76 -3.03
CA LEU A 102 -11.32 3.38 -4.22
C LEU A 102 -10.18 2.55 -4.81
N SER A 103 -9.44 1.81 -3.99
CA SER A 103 -8.45 0.87 -4.53
C SER A 103 -9.10 -0.32 -5.20
N ALA A 104 -10.24 -0.77 -4.70
CA ALA A 104 -10.94 -1.91 -5.29
C ALA A 104 -11.40 -1.64 -6.74
N ALA A 105 -11.69 -2.74 -7.44
CA ALA A 105 -12.43 -2.68 -8.70
C ALA A 105 -13.82 -2.03 -8.46
N PRO A 106 -14.34 -1.21 -9.39
CA PRO A 106 -13.83 -0.95 -10.74
C PRO A 106 -12.99 0.35 -10.84
N TYR A 107 -12.36 0.82 -9.75
CA TYR A 107 -11.76 2.15 -9.70
C TYR A 107 -10.22 2.15 -9.67
N TYR A 108 -9.62 1.14 -9.04
CA TYR A 108 -8.18 0.82 -9.08
C TYR A 108 -7.22 1.93 -8.62
N ASN A 109 -7.69 2.98 -7.93
CA ASN A 109 -6.88 4.15 -7.59
C ASN A 109 -6.27 4.00 -6.20
N LEU A 110 -5.04 3.49 -6.18
CA LEU A 110 -4.29 3.12 -4.98
C LEU A 110 -3.86 4.33 -4.13
N PHE A 111 -3.69 5.50 -4.74
CA PHE A 111 -2.98 6.64 -4.12
C PHE A 111 -3.87 7.87 -3.87
N GLY A 112 -5.20 7.71 -3.94
CA GLY A 112 -6.12 8.83 -3.75
C GLY A 112 -5.88 9.98 -4.74
N VAL A 113 -5.53 9.66 -6.00
CA VAL A 113 -5.19 10.68 -7.00
C VAL A 113 -6.43 11.44 -7.44
N LYS A 114 -6.44 12.77 -7.22
CA LYS A 114 -7.54 13.65 -7.64
C LYS A 114 -7.45 14.05 -9.12
N GLU A 115 -8.58 14.03 -9.82
CA GLU A 115 -8.69 14.33 -11.25
C GLU A 115 -9.71 15.44 -11.55
N TYR A 116 -9.21 16.56 -12.06
CA TYR A 116 -9.98 17.78 -12.27
C TYR A 116 -9.96 18.31 -13.72
N SER A 117 -9.22 17.66 -14.61
CA SER A 117 -8.99 18.06 -16.00
C SER A 117 -10.09 17.59 -16.97
N GLY A 118 -10.86 16.57 -16.58
CA GLY A 118 -11.94 15.96 -17.36
C GLY A 118 -11.80 14.45 -17.64
N GLY A 119 -10.83 13.77 -17.01
CA GLY A 119 -10.65 12.32 -17.08
C GLY A 119 -11.67 11.52 -16.25
N ALA A 120 -11.61 10.19 -16.38
CA ALA A 120 -12.53 9.23 -15.75
C ALA A 120 -12.49 9.28 -14.22
N SER A 121 -13.66 9.19 -13.56
CA SER A 121 -13.86 9.27 -12.09
C SER A 121 -15.30 8.77 -11.64
N VAL A 122 -15.69 8.63 -10.34
CA VAL A 122 -16.83 7.82 -9.74
C VAL A 122 -17.80 8.50 -8.66
N THR A 123 -18.92 7.93 -8.17
CA THR A 123 -19.72 8.49 -7.02
C THR A 123 -19.18 8.36 -5.55
N MET A 124 -18.25 9.18 -5.00
CA MET A 124 -17.83 9.15 -3.55
C MET A 124 -17.52 10.55 -2.88
N GLY A 125 -17.15 10.63 -1.57
CA GLY A 125 -16.75 11.86 -0.82
C GLY A 125 -15.64 11.64 0.25
N THR A 126 -14.93 12.72 0.66
CA THR A 126 -13.68 12.66 1.47
C THR A 126 -13.65 13.62 2.67
N GLN A 127 -12.74 13.42 3.63
CA GLN A 127 -12.47 14.32 4.75
C GLN A 127 -11.20 15.16 4.50
N GLU A 128 -11.35 16.48 4.40
CA GLU A 128 -10.26 17.44 4.26
C GLU A 128 -9.98 18.16 5.57
N TYR A 129 -8.70 18.36 5.91
CA TYR A 129 -8.31 19.17 7.06
C TYR A 129 -8.02 20.62 6.63
N LEU A 130 -9.01 21.49 6.79
CA LEU A 130 -8.99 22.89 6.34
C LEU A 130 -9.10 23.84 7.54
N ASN A 131 -8.19 24.81 7.62
CA ASN A 131 -8.18 25.86 8.65
C ASN A 131 -8.25 25.32 10.10
N GLY A 132 -7.69 24.14 10.36
CA GLY A 132 -7.69 23.52 11.69
C GLY A 132 -8.90 22.61 11.98
N GLN A 133 -9.82 22.44 11.03
CA GLN A 133 -11.03 21.64 11.18
C GLN A 133 -11.14 20.57 10.09
N TRP A 134 -11.71 19.41 10.45
CA TRP A 134 -12.11 18.40 9.47
C TRP A 134 -13.42 18.81 8.78
N VAL A 135 -13.45 18.73 7.46
CA VAL A 135 -14.58 19.08 6.61
C VAL A 135 -14.82 17.93 5.63
N THR A 136 -16.01 17.34 5.63
CA THR A 136 -16.39 16.35 4.62
C THR A 136 -16.83 17.05 3.33
N MET A 137 -16.33 16.62 2.18
CA MET A 137 -16.70 17.16 0.88
C MET A 137 -16.48 16.20 -0.29
N ASP A 138 -17.27 16.37 -1.34
CA ASP A 138 -17.20 15.59 -2.58
C ASP A 138 -16.04 16.10 -3.46
N GLU A 139 -15.03 15.26 -3.70
CA GLU A 139 -13.80 15.57 -4.44
C GLU A 139 -13.53 14.59 -5.57
N PRO A 140 -13.16 15.01 -6.79
CA PRO A 140 -12.99 14.09 -7.90
C PRO A 140 -11.64 13.37 -7.87
N PHE A 141 -11.67 12.04 -7.78
CA PHE A 141 -10.52 11.15 -7.92
C PHE A 141 -10.60 10.29 -9.16
N ALA A 142 -9.44 10.07 -9.78
CA ALA A 142 -9.28 9.29 -10.99
C ALA A 142 -9.85 7.87 -10.85
N VAL A 143 -10.34 7.34 -11.96
CA VAL A 143 -10.59 5.92 -12.19
C VAL A 143 -9.56 5.43 -13.18
N TYR A 144 -8.90 4.32 -12.84
CA TYR A 144 -7.97 3.61 -13.71
C TYR A 144 -8.58 2.30 -14.17
N SER A 145 -8.05 1.73 -15.26
CA SER A 145 -8.46 0.41 -15.76
C SER A 145 -7.70 -0.76 -15.11
N SER A 146 -6.52 -0.49 -14.53
CA SER A 146 -5.72 -1.47 -13.78
C SER A 146 -4.87 -0.80 -12.70
N TYR A 147 -4.24 -1.61 -11.85
CA TYR A 147 -3.23 -1.11 -10.91
C TYR A 147 -1.98 -0.59 -11.61
N ASP A 148 -1.60 -1.12 -12.78
CA ASP A 148 -0.47 -0.61 -13.56
C ASP A 148 -0.65 0.87 -13.93
N GLU A 149 -1.86 1.27 -14.34
CA GLU A 149 -2.18 2.67 -14.62
C GLU A 149 -2.12 3.56 -13.37
N SER A 150 -2.62 3.06 -12.22
CA SER A 150 -2.49 3.77 -10.94
C SER A 150 -1.03 3.93 -10.50
N PHE A 151 -0.22 2.87 -10.67
CA PHE A 151 1.22 2.91 -10.40
C PHE A 151 1.96 3.82 -11.38
N GLN A 152 1.58 3.86 -12.66
CA GLN A 152 2.21 4.73 -13.66
C GLN A 152 1.86 6.21 -13.43
N ALA A 153 0.65 6.52 -12.98
CA ALA A 153 0.29 7.87 -12.53
C ALA A 153 1.12 8.31 -11.31
N HIS A 154 1.32 7.41 -10.33
CA HIS A 154 2.17 7.63 -9.16
C HIS A 154 3.66 7.77 -9.51
N ALA A 155 4.17 6.92 -10.41
CA ALA A 155 5.54 7.02 -10.91
C ALA A 155 5.79 8.35 -11.63
N SER A 156 4.78 8.86 -12.36
CA SER A 156 4.85 10.18 -13.02
C SER A 156 4.92 11.35 -12.02
N LEU A 157 4.31 11.22 -10.83
CA LEU A 157 4.47 12.16 -9.72
C LEU A 157 5.91 12.10 -9.17
N LEU A 158 6.41 10.89 -8.87
CA LEU A 158 7.74 10.64 -8.30
C LEU A 158 8.89 10.93 -9.29
N ALA A 159 8.63 10.95 -10.59
CA ALA A 159 9.60 11.35 -11.61
C ALA A 159 9.94 12.86 -11.58
N SER A 160 9.14 13.68 -10.90
CA SER A 160 9.40 15.12 -10.79
C SER A 160 10.65 15.43 -9.95
N SER A 161 11.31 16.55 -10.25
CA SER A 161 12.58 16.93 -9.59
C SER A 161 12.47 17.11 -8.07
N TYR A 162 11.26 17.32 -7.54
CA TYR A 162 11.00 17.42 -6.10
C TYR A 162 11.18 16.08 -5.37
N TYR A 163 10.89 14.96 -6.04
CA TYR A 163 11.07 13.60 -5.51
C TYR A 163 12.36 12.92 -6.00
N ALA A 164 13.23 13.65 -6.70
CA ALA A 164 14.41 13.08 -7.35
C ALA A 164 15.33 12.27 -6.42
N GLY A 165 15.41 12.62 -5.13
CA GLY A 165 16.21 11.90 -4.13
C GLY A 165 15.58 10.60 -3.59
N ALA A 166 14.38 10.22 -4.06
CA ALA A 166 13.77 8.92 -3.77
C ALA A 166 13.96 7.89 -4.90
N ARG A 167 14.69 8.26 -5.97
CA ARG A 167 14.94 7.40 -7.14
C ARG A 167 16.16 6.49 -6.94
N LYS A 168 16.16 5.32 -7.59
CA LYS A 168 17.25 4.32 -7.46
C LYS A 168 18.60 4.90 -7.85
N SER A 169 18.69 5.70 -8.92
CA SER A 169 19.93 6.38 -9.33
C SER A 169 20.52 7.37 -8.33
N HIS A 170 19.74 7.83 -7.34
CA HIS A 170 20.12 8.84 -6.34
C HIS A 170 20.23 8.28 -4.92
N THR A 171 20.06 6.97 -4.74
CA THR A 171 20.00 6.28 -3.43
C THR A 171 20.87 5.05 -3.44
N THR A 172 21.30 4.57 -2.27
CA THR A 172 21.99 3.26 -2.17
C THR A 172 20.99 2.16 -1.82
N SER A 173 19.85 2.53 -1.23
CA SER A 173 18.89 1.61 -0.63
C SER A 173 17.44 2.14 -0.67
N TYR A 174 16.45 1.26 -0.48
CA TYR A 174 15.05 1.67 -0.33
C TYR A 174 14.85 2.50 0.96
N GLN A 175 15.67 2.28 2.00
CA GLN A 175 15.66 3.05 3.24
C GLN A 175 15.98 4.53 2.98
N ASP A 176 16.97 4.82 2.12
CA ASP A 176 17.29 6.20 1.71
C ASP A 176 16.09 6.86 1.00
N ALA A 177 15.41 6.11 0.12
CA ALA A 177 14.23 6.59 -0.59
C ALA A 177 13.06 6.88 0.37
N ALA A 178 12.78 5.97 1.31
CA ALA A 178 11.77 6.15 2.35
C ALA A 178 12.08 7.36 3.26
N ALA A 179 13.35 7.54 3.64
CA ALA A 179 13.81 8.71 4.38
C ALA A 179 13.63 10.01 3.58
N TYR A 180 13.93 10.01 2.28
CA TYR A 180 13.72 11.17 1.42
C TYR A 180 12.24 11.53 1.25
N LEU A 181 11.35 10.53 1.14
CA LEU A 181 9.90 10.73 1.03
C LEU A 181 9.27 11.33 2.31
N THR A 182 9.88 11.12 3.47
CA THR A 182 9.40 11.65 4.75
C THR A 182 9.46 13.18 4.77
N GLY A 183 8.36 13.82 5.17
CA GLY A 183 8.18 15.28 5.12
C GLY A 183 7.96 15.85 3.71
N ARG A 184 8.05 15.03 2.65
CA ARG A 184 7.86 15.47 1.24
C ARG A 184 6.60 14.91 0.62
N TYR A 185 6.38 13.61 0.77
CA TYR A 185 5.19 12.90 0.31
C TYR A 185 4.10 12.96 1.38
N ALA A 186 4.42 12.49 2.59
CA ALA A 186 3.59 12.64 3.78
C ALA A 186 4.23 13.60 4.79
N THR A 187 3.40 14.31 5.57
CA THR A 187 3.86 15.18 6.68
C THR A 187 4.12 14.42 7.98
N ASP A 188 3.85 13.11 8.01
CA ASP A 188 4.10 12.23 9.14
C ASP A 188 5.62 12.02 9.34
N PRO A 189 6.20 12.36 10.52
CA PRO A 189 7.61 12.12 10.79
C PRO A 189 7.97 10.63 10.86
N GLY A 190 7.01 9.74 11.11
CA GLY A 190 7.19 8.28 11.14
C GLY A 190 7.08 7.60 9.77
N TYR A 191 6.87 8.35 8.68
CA TYR A 191 6.53 7.77 7.36
C TYR A 191 7.60 6.80 6.83
N ALA A 192 8.89 7.13 6.94
CA ALA A 192 9.98 6.23 6.56
C ALA A 192 9.92 4.90 7.34
N GLY A 193 9.68 4.96 8.66
CA GLY A 193 9.60 3.78 9.51
C GLY A 193 8.47 2.84 9.08
N LYS A 194 7.29 3.40 8.76
CA LYS A 194 6.15 2.64 8.23
C LYS A 194 6.48 1.95 6.91
N LEU A 195 7.07 2.66 5.95
CA LEU A 195 7.45 2.06 4.66
C LEU A 195 8.53 0.99 4.83
N ILE A 196 9.56 1.23 5.63
CA ILE A 196 10.65 0.29 5.88
C ILE A 196 10.13 -0.97 6.58
N SER A 197 9.28 -0.82 7.60
CA SER A 197 8.60 -1.93 8.29
C SER A 197 7.80 -2.78 7.29
N LEU A 198 6.93 -2.17 6.48
CA LEU A 198 6.16 -2.92 5.47
C LEU A 198 7.05 -3.65 4.45
N ILE A 199 8.15 -3.01 4.00
CA ILE A 199 9.10 -3.62 3.05
C ILE A 199 9.80 -4.83 3.68
N GLN A 200 10.18 -4.75 4.96
CA GLN A 200 10.80 -5.84 5.70
C GLN A 200 9.78 -6.94 6.00
N THR A 201 8.69 -6.60 6.72
CA THR A 201 7.62 -7.52 7.13
C THR A 201 7.11 -8.34 5.97
N TYR A 202 6.84 -7.74 4.81
CA TYR A 202 6.33 -8.46 3.63
C TYR A 202 7.39 -8.79 2.57
N ASN A 203 8.69 -8.68 2.86
CA ASN A 203 9.80 -8.97 1.93
C ASN A 203 9.65 -8.32 0.54
N LEU A 204 9.22 -7.05 0.48
CA LEU A 204 8.80 -6.39 -0.77
C LEU A 204 9.97 -6.10 -1.72
N THR A 205 11.21 -6.21 -1.25
CA THR A 205 12.42 -6.12 -2.10
C THR A 205 12.51 -7.23 -3.15
N ARG A 206 11.76 -8.34 -3.01
CA ARG A 206 11.59 -9.34 -4.08
C ARG A 206 11.03 -8.75 -5.38
N PHE A 207 10.38 -7.59 -5.31
CA PHE A 207 9.86 -6.88 -6.47
C PHE A 207 10.88 -5.88 -7.07
N ASP A 208 12.00 -5.58 -6.42
CA ASP A 208 12.98 -4.59 -6.91
C ASP A 208 13.93 -5.15 -8.00
N THR A 209 13.92 -6.46 -8.22
CA THR A 209 14.70 -7.19 -9.22
C THR A 209 13.79 -7.80 -10.31
N PRO A 210 13.91 -7.37 -11.58
CA PRO A 210 13.14 -7.96 -12.68
C PRO A 210 13.36 -9.48 -12.77
N GLY A 211 12.26 -10.25 -12.74
CA GLY A 211 12.27 -11.72 -12.83
C GLY A 211 12.11 -12.48 -11.50
N ALA A 212 12.27 -11.83 -10.34
CA ALA A 212 12.06 -12.50 -9.04
C ALA A 212 10.58 -12.80 -8.74
N GLY A 213 9.65 -12.01 -9.28
CA GLY A 213 8.19 -12.27 -9.22
C GLY A 213 7.71 -13.50 -10.03
N THR A 214 8.61 -14.28 -10.64
CA THR A 214 8.28 -15.52 -11.37
C THR A 214 8.67 -16.79 -10.59
N ALA A 215 9.20 -16.64 -9.36
CA ALA A 215 9.47 -17.78 -8.47
C ALA A 215 8.22 -18.35 -7.77
N VAL A 216 7.04 -17.77 -7.99
CA VAL A 216 5.75 -18.44 -7.68
C VAL A 216 5.47 -19.47 -8.77
N GLN A 217 6.20 -20.59 -8.73
CA GLN A 217 5.87 -21.73 -9.56
C GLN A 217 4.54 -22.31 -9.08
N THR A 218 3.52 -22.18 -9.92
CA THR A 218 2.20 -22.78 -9.74
C THR A 218 2.34 -24.28 -9.49
N THR A 219 2.17 -24.70 -8.23
CA THR A 219 1.80 -26.08 -7.91
C THR A 219 0.32 -26.24 -8.24
N THR A 220 0.04 -26.53 -9.51
CA THR A 220 -1.31 -26.93 -9.94
C THR A 220 -1.80 -28.10 -9.11
N ASN A 221 -2.83 -27.86 -8.29
CA ASN A 221 -3.56 -28.90 -7.59
C ASN A 221 -3.94 -30.00 -8.58
N THR A 222 -3.27 -31.15 -8.45
CA THR A 222 -3.72 -32.40 -9.03
C THR A 222 -4.07 -33.29 -7.87
N GLU A 223 -5.33 -33.70 -7.79
CA GLU A 223 -5.86 -34.45 -6.66
C GLU A 223 -5.14 -35.79 -6.50
N GLN A 224 -4.34 -35.92 -5.45
CA GLN A 224 -4.00 -37.22 -4.89
C GLN A 224 -3.81 -37.12 -3.38
N ALA A 225 -4.70 -37.76 -2.64
CA ALA A 225 -4.63 -37.81 -1.19
C ALA A 225 -3.36 -38.55 -0.76
N THR A 226 -2.49 -37.88 -0.01
CA THR A 226 -1.53 -38.57 0.86
C THR A 226 -1.45 -37.85 2.18
N GLN A 227 -1.65 -38.63 3.24
CA GLN A 227 -1.87 -38.22 4.61
C GLN A 227 -0.60 -37.59 5.20
N LEU A 228 -0.55 -36.26 5.28
CA LEU A 228 0.54 -35.55 5.96
C LEU A 228 0.23 -35.44 7.46
N THR A 229 0.98 -36.19 8.25
CA THR A 229 1.01 -36.05 9.70
C THR A 229 1.56 -34.67 10.07
N ALA A 230 0.74 -33.84 10.71
CA ALA A 230 1.18 -32.60 11.31
C ALA A 230 2.17 -32.90 12.45
N SER A 231 3.46 -32.83 12.14
CA SER A 231 4.53 -32.80 13.14
C SER A 231 4.70 -31.36 13.59
N SER A 232 3.86 -30.91 14.52
CA SER A 232 3.99 -29.61 15.18
C SER A 232 5.34 -29.53 15.90
N ALA A 233 6.31 -28.86 15.29
CA ALA A 233 7.64 -28.63 15.84
C ALA A 233 7.73 -27.29 16.58
N SER A 234 6.65 -26.88 17.26
CA SER A 234 6.61 -25.64 18.05
C SER A 234 7.63 -25.69 19.18
N GLY A 235 8.53 -24.72 19.25
CA GLY A 235 9.61 -24.64 20.22
C GLY A 235 10.99 -24.94 19.66
N GLN A 236 11.18 -24.88 18.34
CA GLN A 236 12.53 -24.77 17.76
C GLN A 236 13.06 -23.35 17.95
N SER A 237 14.38 -23.20 18.00
CA SER A 237 15.01 -21.88 18.06
C SER A 237 15.79 -21.59 16.78
N TYR A 238 15.62 -20.40 16.24
CA TYR A 238 16.27 -19.94 15.02
C TYR A 238 17.00 -18.61 15.28
N THR A 239 18.25 -18.50 14.83
CA THR A 239 18.99 -17.24 14.87
C THR A 239 18.85 -16.52 13.53
N VAL A 240 18.26 -15.33 13.55
CA VAL A 240 18.02 -14.46 12.40
C VAL A 240 19.34 -14.15 11.69
N GLN A 241 19.38 -14.37 10.39
CA GLN A 241 20.54 -14.14 9.53
C GLN A 241 20.45 -12.78 8.81
N SER A 242 21.58 -12.33 8.27
CA SER A 242 21.60 -11.10 7.46
C SER A 242 20.80 -11.32 6.17
N GLY A 243 19.71 -10.57 6.02
CA GLY A 243 18.77 -10.68 4.89
C GLY A 243 17.48 -11.43 5.20
N ASP A 244 17.33 -12.03 6.39
CA ASP A 244 16.05 -12.61 6.82
C ASP A 244 14.99 -11.53 7.10
N SER A 245 13.72 -11.90 6.95
CA SER A 245 12.56 -11.14 7.42
C SER A 245 11.56 -12.03 8.11
N ILE A 246 10.63 -11.46 8.90
CA ILE A 246 9.62 -12.22 9.64
C ILE A 246 8.82 -13.13 8.69
N TRP A 247 8.34 -12.60 7.57
CA TRP A 247 7.66 -13.41 6.54
C TRP A 247 8.58 -14.43 5.87
N GLY A 248 9.82 -14.06 5.55
CA GLY A 248 10.78 -14.99 4.94
C GLY A 248 11.14 -16.16 5.85
N ILE A 249 11.18 -15.94 7.16
CA ILE A 249 11.40 -16.99 8.17
C ILE A 249 10.12 -17.82 8.35
N ALA A 250 8.95 -17.19 8.48
CA ALA A 250 7.68 -17.88 8.62
C ALA A 250 7.44 -18.86 7.45
N GLU A 251 7.62 -18.38 6.21
CA GLU A 251 7.56 -19.17 4.98
C GLU A 251 8.59 -20.32 4.98
N LYS A 252 9.86 -20.03 5.33
CA LYS A 252 10.95 -21.02 5.42
C LYS A 252 10.67 -22.18 6.36
N PHE A 253 9.88 -21.95 7.42
CA PHE A 253 9.50 -22.97 8.39
C PHE A 253 8.05 -23.47 8.24
N GLY A 254 7.27 -22.96 7.28
CA GLY A 254 5.90 -23.37 7.03
C GLY A 254 4.90 -22.96 8.13
N ILE A 255 5.22 -21.90 8.89
CA ILE A 255 4.34 -21.31 9.92
C ILE A 255 3.77 -19.97 9.42
N SER A 256 2.69 -19.48 10.02
CA SER A 256 2.18 -18.14 9.67
C SER A 256 3.03 -17.04 10.33
N VAL A 257 2.98 -15.84 9.77
CA VAL A 257 3.60 -14.65 10.38
C VAL A 257 2.99 -14.38 11.74
N GLU A 258 1.69 -14.56 11.91
CA GLU A 258 0.99 -14.38 13.18
C GLU A 258 1.42 -15.40 14.24
N GLN A 259 1.68 -16.66 13.85
CA GLN A 259 2.23 -17.68 14.73
C GLN A 259 3.66 -17.33 15.16
N LEU A 260 4.51 -16.96 14.20
CA LEU A 260 5.88 -16.53 14.48
C LEU A 260 5.93 -15.29 15.40
N LEU A 261 5.02 -14.34 15.20
CA LEU A 261 4.90 -13.16 16.05
C LEU A 261 4.41 -13.54 17.46
N SER A 262 3.38 -14.39 17.58
CA SER A 262 2.81 -14.78 18.88
C SER A 262 3.78 -15.59 19.74
N ASP A 263 4.52 -16.53 19.14
CA ASP A 263 5.53 -17.36 19.82
C ASP A 263 6.74 -16.55 20.33
N ASN A 264 6.91 -15.32 19.85
CA ASN A 264 7.97 -14.40 20.26
C ASN A 264 7.44 -13.17 21.05
N GLY A 265 6.13 -13.08 21.31
CA GLY A 265 5.51 -11.95 22.00
C GLY A 265 5.58 -10.63 21.21
N TRP A 266 5.55 -10.73 19.88
CA TRP A 266 5.74 -9.65 18.92
C TRP A 266 4.42 -9.22 18.25
N ASN A 267 4.48 -8.11 17.51
CA ASN A 267 3.36 -7.58 16.73
C ASN A 267 3.85 -7.09 15.34
N ALA A 268 2.97 -6.58 14.50
CA ALA A 268 3.30 -6.18 13.12
C ALA A 268 4.34 -5.03 13.01
N ASP A 269 4.53 -4.24 14.07
CA ASP A 269 5.56 -3.19 14.14
C ASP A 269 6.91 -3.72 14.68
N SER A 270 6.97 -4.97 15.18
CA SER A 270 8.21 -5.58 15.65
C SER A 270 9.22 -5.72 14.51
N THR A 271 10.46 -5.30 14.77
CA THR A 271 11.58 -5.43 13.82
C THR A 271 12.55 -6.48 14.33
N ILE A 272 12.98 -7.40 13.45
CA ILE A 272 14.03 -8.38 13.74
C ILE A 272 15.39 -7.90 13.21
N MET A 273 16.46 -8.27 13.92
CA MET A 273 17.84 -7.94 13.60
C MET A 273 18.68 -9.22 13.44
N PRO A 274 19.69 -9.24 12.55
CA PRO A 274 20.61 -10.37 12.46
C PRO A 274 21.31 -10.65 13.79
N GLY A 275 21.20 -11.88 14.28
CA GLY A 275 21.66 -12.29 15.61
C GLY A 275 20.55 -12.49 16.64
N ASP A 276 19.33 -11.99 16.39
CA ASP A 276 18.17 -12.27 17.26
C ASP A 276 17.88 -13.78 17.26
N THR A 277 17.57 -14.34 18.43
CA THR A 277 17.15 -15.74 18.56
C THR A 277 15.66 -15.78 18.83
N ILE A 278 14.94 -16.54 18.01
CA ILE A 278 13.47 -16.51 17.92
C ILE A 278 12.91 -17.93 17.98
N THR A 279 11.72 -18.07 18.54
CA THR A 279 10.95 -19.32 18.58
C THR A 279 10.26 -19.57 17.23
N ILE A 280 10.27 -20.82 16.78
CA ILE A 280 9.60 -21.40 15.59
C ILE A 280 8.72 -22.57 16.04
#